data_AF-A0A923TVS8-F1
#
_entry.id   AF-A0A923TVS8-F1
#
_cell.length_a   1.000
_cell.length_b   1.000
_cell.length_c   1.000
_cell.angle_alpha   90.00
_cell.angle_beta   90.00
_cell.angle_gamma   90.00
#
_symmetry.space_group_name_H-M   'P 1'
#
loop_
_entity.id
_entity.type
_entity.pdbx_description
1 polymer ?
#
loop_
_entity_poly.entity_id
_entity_poly.type
_entity_poly.pdbx_seq_one_letter_code
_entity_poly.pdbx_strand_id
1 'polypeptide(L)'
;MDRKPASSDKAADDARAVLLKLISLQKGDPRLFTASIPELANHRYWEISELALSFLKEELNKSLPNTFVLNALLPTIGRLGGDAGQISEFNRLHSLAYSELPGKIGKSSSYVVAEFDKAASGMTRQVANPRLPAAETFTEWAAVQGFKSLVSGTEKSLTDAVKKSVRDQTWVPVLGRDSETTAGLDVLVRIKGRVPTFMGEAGVGKTDVAKGIAYRILMGELPDGIHKSELNGAVILLTSASRIAKLAKSNDDNSMAEAIETYLGEVKAAERKFGKPVIVFIDEAHTLSKGQLNGLKPLIESDDPVRLIFATTGKEMGTSLAKDDAIMRRIEPILVEELTPELTADILRKSWVPVIEKKYNTKISDELLKLVISTAPNYRPNVRRPEGPIKLLQDLAIQESRLHNGALTEPGQKDLFGFLKEKLGMPVMVEDRPAFVAFIENLKVDLRKKVIGQGEMIDGLVDTFASGISRSGGRQHASVVILGTTGVGKTMIAEQIGEKFYGSKNRILEIDMTAYMDGGYSMNALFGAPNGVISSDKDKGILCEFFEGRGKGGGVLILNEVEKAHP
;
A
#
# COMPACT_ATOMS: atom_id res chain seq x y z
N MET A 1 21.58 -11.20 26.15
CA MET A 1 22.04 -9.80 26.26
C MET A 1 21.08 -8.93 25.48
N ASP A 2 20.10 -8.40 26.20
CA ASP A 2 19.07 -7.49 25.71
C ASP A 2 19.68 -6.17 25.25
N ARG A 3 19.44 -5.77 24.00
CA ARG A 3 19.53 -4.36 23.62
C ARG A 3 18.11 -3.81 23.56
N LYS A 4 17.71 -3.12 24.63
CA LYS A 4 16.53 -2.24 24.63
C LYS A 4 16.63 -1.28 23.43
N PRO A 5 15.51 -0.92 22.78
CA PRO A 5 15.50 0.20 21.85
C PRO A 5 16.00 1.44 22.62
N ALA A 6 16.97 2.15 22.04
CA ALA A 6 17.42 3.42 22.60
C ALA A 6 16.19 4.32 22.77
N SER A 7 16.01 4.90 23.96
CA SER A 7 15.03 5.97 24.17
C SER A 7 15.27 7.07 23.13
N SER A 8 14.21 7.73 22.67
CA SER A 8 14.29 8.90 21.77
C SER A 8 15.34 9.92 22.24
N ASP A 9 15.49 10.05 23.55
CA ASP A 9 16.45 10.95 24.19
C ASP A 9 17.90 10.55 23.93
N LYS A 10 18.22 9.24 23.88
CA LYS A 10 19.59 8.79 23.64
C LYS A 10 20.01 8.99 22.19
N ALA A 11 19.09 8.79 21.23
CA ALA A 11 19.36 9.09 19.82
C ALA A 11 19.51 10.60 19.58
N ALA A 12 18.70 11.41 20.27
CA ALA A 12 18.82 12.87 20.25
C ALA A 12 20.12 13.35 20.91
N ASP A 13 20.53 12.76 22.03
CA ASP A 13 21.79 13.06 22.72
C ASP A 13 23.02 12.63 21.89
N ASP A 14 22.96 11.47 21.24
CA ASP A 14 24.01 10.99 20.33
C ASP A 14 24.11 11.89 19.08
N ALA A 15 22.98 12.29 18.50
CA ALA A 15 22.94 13.24 17.37
C ALA A 15 23.44 14.64 17.78
N ARG A 16 23.08 15.11 18.98
CA ARG A 16 23.55 16.37 19.56
C ARG A 16 25.04 16.32 19.86
N ALA A 17 25.56 15.20 20.36
CA ALA A 17 26.99 14.99 20.58
C ALA A 17 27.77 14.99 19.27
N VAL A 18 27.24 14.36 18.20
CA VAL A 18 27.83 14.40 16.86
C VAL A 18 27.83 15.82 16.29
N LEU A 19 26.71 16.55 16.39
CA LEU A 19 26.62 17.96 15.96
C LEU A 19 27.61 18.85 16.72
N LEU A 20 27.67 18.73 18.05
CA LEU A 20 28.58 19.51 18.89
C LEU A 20 30.05 19.15 18.64
N LYS A 21 30.36 17.87 18.38
CA LYS A 21 31.71 17.41 18.01
C LYS A 21 32.13 17.99 16.66
N LEU A 22 31.24 17.98 15.67
CA LEU A 22 31.45 18.62 14.36
C LEU A 22 31.64 20.14 14.46
N ILE A 23 30.86 20.81 15.32
CA ILE A 23 31.01 22.25 15.61
C ILE A 23 32.36 22.52 16.32
N SER A 24 32.77 21.67 17.26
CA SER A 24 34.01 21.84 18.04
C SER A 24 35.30 21.59 17.23
N LEU A 25 35.25 20.70 16.23
CA LEU A 25 36.39 20.38 15.35
C LEU A 25 36.72 21.53 14.38
N GLN A 26 35.79 22.47 14.17
CA GLN A 26 35.92 23.54 13.19
C GLN A 26 36.36 24.88 13.78
N LYS A 27 37.58 24.94 14.31
CA LYS A 27 38.33 26.21 14.37
C LYS A 27 39.10 26.53 13.07
N GLY A 28 38.96 25.77 11.97
CA GLY A 28 39.87 25.96 10.82
C GLY A 28 39.51 25.53 9.39
N ASP A 29 38.61 24.58 9.09
CA ASP A 29 38.36 24.21 7.66
C ASP A 29 36.95 23.62 7.37
N PRO A 30 36.15 24.24 6.47
CA PRO A 30 34.85 23.73 5.99
C PRO A 30 34.89 22.41 5.19
N ARG A 31 36.04 22.04 4.60
CA ARG A 31 36.13 20.87 3.68
C ARG A 31 36.12 19.51 4.39
N LEU A 32 36.36 19.49 5.70
CA LEU A 32 36.33 18.27 6.51
C LEU A 32 34.90 17.75 6.75
N PHE A 33 33.87 18.58 6.47
CA PHE A 33 32.48 18.20 6.68
C PHE A 33 31.97 17.18 5.64
N THR A 34 32.37 17.29 4.38
CA THR A 34 31.96 16.36 3.31
C THR A 34 32.46 14.93 3.52
N ALA A 35 33.55 14.74 4.27
CA ALA A 35 34.10 13.43 4.57
C ALA A 35 33.42 12.72 5.75
N SER A 36 32.66 13.45 6.57
CA SER A 36 32.04 12.93 7.82
C SER A 36 30.56 12.54 7.66
N ILE A 37 29.96 12.84 6.50
CA ILE A 37 28.57 12.46 6.15
C ILE A 37 28.30 10.94 6.24
N PRO A 38 29.24 10.03 5.95
CA PRO A 38 29.00 8.59 6.07
C PRO A 38 28.65 8.13 7.49
N GLU A 39 29.10 8.83 8.54
CA GLU A 39 28.77 8.48 9.94
C GLU A 39 27.31 8.81 10.30
N LEU A 40 26.68 9.77 9.59
CA LEU A 40 25.28 10.16 9.77
C LEU A 40 24.30 9.26 8.99
N ALA A 41 24.80 8.44 8.04
CA ALA A 41 23.96 7.62 7.18
C ALA A 41 23.19 6.50 7.92
N ASN A 42 23.60 6.17 9.15
CA ASN A 42 22.92 5.19 10.00
C ASN A 42 21.80 5.79 10.88
N HIS A 43 21.57 7.10 10.82
CA HIS A 43 20.56 7.79 11.64
C HIS A 43 19.42 8.35 10.79
N ARG A 44 18.23 8.48 11.39
CA ARG A 44 17.02 8.98 10.73
C ARG A 44 17.21 10.45 10.32
N TYR A 45 17.40 10.68 9.03
CA TYR A 45 17.65 12.01 8.45
C TYR A 45 16.67 13.11 8.90
N TRP A 46 15.40 12.76 9.15
CA TRP A 46 14.37 13.71 9.60
C TRP A 46 14.56 14.22 11.04
N GLU A 47 15.01 13.37 11.97
CA GLU A 47 15.27 13.74 13.37
C GLU A 47 16.46 14.72 13.45
N ILE A 48 17.46 14.51 12.60
CA ILE A 48 18.65 15.35 12.52
C ILE A 48 18.31 16.72 11.91
N SER A 49 17.48 16.78 10.88
CA SER A 49 17.02 18.04 10.28
C SER A 49 16.19 18.88 11.26
N GLU A 50 15.34 18.24 12.06
CA GLU A 50 14.53 18.93 13.07
C GLU A 50 15.39 19.51 14.21
N LEU A 51 16.34 18.72 14.72
CA LEU A 51 17.33 19.16 15.71
C LEU A 51 18.20 20.30 15.16
N ALA A 52 18.67 20.21 13.92
CA ALA A 52 19.48 21.25 13.29
C ALA A 52 18.67 22.54 13.05
N LEU A 53 17.39 22.44 12.68
CA LEU A 53 16.48 23.58 12.55
C LEU A 53 16.20 24.26 13.89
N SER A 54 16.00 23.49 14.96
CA SER A 54 15.81 24.03 16.31
C SER A 54 17.05 24.79 16.79
N PHE A 55 18.25 24.25 16.53
CA PHE A 55 19.52 24.89 16.87
C PHE A 55 19.77 26.16 16.04
N LEU A 56 19.43 26.15 14.75
CA LEU A 56 19.49 27.33 13.89
C LEU A 56 18.59 28.45 14.42
N LYS A 57 17.37 28.09 14.86
CA LYS A 57 16.39 29.02 15.43
C LYS A 57 16.88 29.61 16.76
N GLU A 58 17.48 28.79 17.62
CA GLU A 58 18.07 29.24 18.88
C GLU A 58 19.24 30.20 18.64
N GLU A 59 20.12 29.90 17.68
CA GLU A 59 21.28 30.72 17.36
C GLU A 59 20.90 32.09 16.77
N LEU A 60 19.87 32.13 15.91
CA LEU A 60 19.35 33.37 15.34
C LEU A 60 18.62 34.26 16.35
N ASN A 61 18.10 33.68 17.44
CA ASN A 61 17.46 34.44 18.52
C ASN A 61 18.46 35.06 19.51
N LYS A 62 19.77 34.82 19.37
CA LYS A 62 20.79 35.42 20.23
C LYS A 62 21.05 36.87 19.83
N SER A 63 21.37 37.73 20.81
CA SER A 63 21.70 39.14 20.57
C SER A 63 22.95 39.34 19.69
N LEU A 64 23.86 38.36 19.67
CA LEU A 64 25.03 38.29 18.80
C LEU A 64 25.15 36.85 18.24
N PRO A 65 24.53 36.55 17.08
CA PRO A 65 24.56 35.21 16.50
C PRO A 65 25.96 34.81 16.02
N ASN A 66 26.36 33.56 16.23
CA ASN A 66 27.65 33.06 15.77
C ASN A 66 27.62 32.77 14.25
N THR A 67 28.19 33.70 13.47
CA THR A 67 28.24 33.59 12.00
C THR A 67 28.98 32.35 11.50
N PHE A 68 29.90 31.78 12.26
CA PHE A 68 30.59 30.54 11.88
C PHE A 68 29.66 29.33 11.97
N VAL A 69 28.88 29.26 13.06
CA VAL A 69 27.87 28.22 13.29
C VAL A 69 26.77 28.29 12.22
N LEU A 70 26.29 29.49 11.89
CA LEU A 70 25.30 29.70 10.84
C LEU A 70 25.82 29.27 9.45
N ASN A 71 27.07 29.59 9.13
CA ASN A 71 27.70 29.18 7.86
C ASN A 71 27.90 27.64 7.75
N ALA A 72 28.00 26.93 8.87
CA ALA A 72 28.13 25.46 8.89
C ALA A 72 26.76 24.75 8.83
N LEU A 73 25.76 25.27 9.54
CA LEU A 73 24.44 24.64 9.66
C LEU A 73 23.56 24.85 8.44
N LEU A 74 23.53 26.06 7.86
CA LEU A 74 22.62 26.38 6.74
C LEU A 74 22.84 25.45 5.52
N PRO A 75 24.08 25.20 5.04
CA PRO A 75 24.29 24.27 3.92
C PRO A 75 23.97 22.82 4.29
N THR A 76 24.17 22.45 5.56
CA THR A 76 23.97 21.09 6.05
C THR A 76 22.48 20.74 6.11
N ILE A 77 21.65 21.61 6.67
CA ILE A 77 20.19 21.44 6.70
C ILE A 77 19.64 21.38 5.26
N GLY A 78 20.15 22.24 4.37
CA GLY A 78 19.78 22.22 2.95
C GLY A 78 20.09 20.89 2.24
N ARG A 79 21.15 20.17 2.65
CA ARG A 79 21.52 18.86 2.08
C ARG A 79 20.78 17.67 2.71
N LEU A 80 20.49 17.74 4.01
CA LEU A 80 19.77 16.67 4.72
C LEU A 80 18.30 16.59 4.28
N GLY A 81 17.73 17.69 3.77
CA GLY A 81 16.34 17.77 3.37
C GLY A 81 15.38 17.77 4.56
N GLY A 82 14.08 17.81 4.29
CA GLY A 82 13.04 17.82 5.32
C GLY A 82 11.65 17.75 4.69
N ASP A 83 10.61 17.66 5.51
CA ASP A 83 9.24 17.78 5.00
C ASP A 83 8.94 19.23 4.55
N ALA A 84 7.79 19.44 3.89
CA ALA A 84 7.42 20.75 3.35
C ALA A 84 7.36 21.85 4.43
N GLY A 85 7.02 21.52 5.68
CA GLY A 85 6.99 22.46 6.79
C GLY A 85 8.40 22.84 7.25
N GLN A 86 9.28 21.86 7.38
CA GLN A 86 10.69 22.05 7.71
C GLN A 86 11.44 22.83 6.62
N ILE A 87 11.14 22.56 5.35
CA ILE A 87 11.69 23.32 4.22
C ILE A 87 11.19 24.76 4.24
N SER A 88 9.91 24.98 4.55
CA SER A 88 9.35 26.33 4.68
C SER A 88 9.99 27.11 5.83
N GLU A 89 10.13 26.49 7.01
CA GLU A 89 10.77 27.12 8.17
C GLU A 89 12.27 27.33 7.95
N PHE A 90 12.97 26.41 7.27
CA PHE A 90 14.35 26.60 6.84
C PHE A 90 14.50 27.84 5.96
N ASN A 91 13.67 27.96 4.91
CA ASN A 91 13.72 29.09 3.99
C ASN A 91 13.41 30.42 4.70
N ARG A 92 12.47 30.41 5.66
CA ARG A 92 12.16 31.56 6.50
C ARG A 92 13.35 31.98 7.35
N LEU A 93 13.96 31.03 8.07
CA LEU A 93 15.11 31.29 8.95
C LEU A 93 16.38 31.66 8.17
N HIS A 94 16.60 31.05 7.01
CA HIS A 94 17.69 31.40 6.10
C HIS A 94 17.53 32.85 5.60
N SER A 95 16.31 33.24 5.21
CA SER A 95 16.03 34.61 4.76
C SER A 95 16.25 35.63 5.88
N LEU A 96 15.81 35.32 7.10
CA LEU A 96 16.05 36.13 8.31
C LEU A 96 17.56 36.30 8.58
N ALA A 97 18.31 35.20 8.60
CA ALA A 97 19.75 35.21 8.83
C ALA A 97 20.50 36.11 7.82
N TYR A 98 20.08 36.06 6.56
CA TYR A 98 20.64 36.89 5.49
C TYR A 98 20.30 38.37 5.61
N SER A 99 19.08 38.68 6.05
CA SER A 99 18.66 40.07 6.26
C SER A 99 19.35 40.74 7.46
N GLU A 100 19.60 39.98 8.53
CA GLU A 100 20.17 40.52 9.78
C GLU A 100 21.70 40.54 9.80
N LEU A 101 22.38 39.68 9.02
CA LEU A 101 23.85 39.59 8.98
C LEU A 101 24.44 39.71 7.56
N PRO A 102 24.13 40.80 6.81
CA PRO A 102 24.59 40.97 5.44
C PRO A 102 26.13 41.04 5.35
N GLY A 103 26.72 40.26 4.45
CA GLY A 103 28.16 40.29 4.15
C GLY A 103 29.07 39.48 5.10
N LYS A 104 28.54 38.94 6.21
CA LYS A 104 29.30 38.07 7.14
C LYS A 104 29.03 36.58 6.95
N ILE A 105 27.98 36.24 6.19
CA ILE A 105 27.69 34.88 5.72
C ILE A 105 28.44 34.71 4.38
N GLY A 106 29.37 33.75 4.31
CA GLY A 106 30.38 33.69 3.24
C GLY A 106 29.78 33.31 1.88
N LYS A 107 30.35 33.84 0.78
CA LYS A 107 29.95 33.57 -0.64
C LYS A 107 29.85 32.09 -1.05
N SER A 108 30.22 31.12 -0.20
CA SER A 108 29.88 29.71 -0.42
C SER A 108 28.39 29.43 -0.34
N SER A 109 27.62 30.36 0.22
CA SER A 109 26.16 30.34 0.28
C SER A 109 25.49 30.75 -1.05
N SER A 110 26.18 31.48 -1.94
CA SER A 110 25.70 31.67 -3.32
C SER A 110 25.84 30.41 -4.17
N TYR A 111 26.68 29.44 -3.76
CA TYR A 111 26.70 28.11 -4.36
C TYR A 111 25.50 27.27 -3.91
N VAL A 112 25.10 27.41 -2.64
CA VAL A 112 23.86 26.79 -2.14
C VAL A 112 22.66 27.45 -2.80
N VAL A 113 22.59 28.77 -2.96
CA VAL A 113 21.52 29.44 -3.72
C VAL A 113 21.58 29.11 -5.22
N ALA A 114 22.73 28.80 -5.83
CA ALA A 114 22.79 28.37 -7.23
C ALA A 114 22.41 26.87 -7.43
N GLU A 115 22.71 26.01 -6.47
CA GLU A 115 22.19 24.63 -6.42
C GLU A 115 20.73 24.59 -5.97
N PHE A 116 20.31 25.48 -5.08
CA PHE A 116 18.92 25.67 -4.67
C PHE A 116 18.12 26.38 -5.73
N ASP A 117 18.65 27.34 -6.49
CA ASP A 117 17.97 27.85 -7.67
C ASP A 117 17.89 26.71 -8.68
N LYS A 118 18.89 25.84 -8.84
CA LYS A 118 18.72 24.61 -9.65
C LYS A 118 17.68 23.63 -9.11
N ALA A 119 17.47 23.53 -7.79
CA ALA A 119 16.48 22.66 -7.16
C ALA A 119 15.07 23.28 -7.09
N ALA A 120 14.97 24.57 -6.79
CA ALA A 120 13.76 25.39 -6.69
C ALA A 120 13.27 25.86 -8.07
N SER A 121 14.17 26.27 -8.98
CA SER A 121 13.87 26.34 -10.43
C SER A 121 13.83 24.96 -11.08
N GLY A 122 14.17 23.88 -10.35
CA GLY A 122 13.74 22.52 -10.69
C GLY A 122 12.24 22.31 -10.47
N MET A 123 11.67 22.96 -9.46
CA MET A 123 10.22 22.97 -9.18
C MET A 123 9.43 24.04 -9.96
N THR A 124 10.09 25.08 -10.50
CA THR A 124 9.45 26.12 -11.34
C THR A 124 10.05 26.30 -12.74
N ARG A 125 10.87 25.35 -13.21
CA ARG A 125 11.00 25.16 -14.65
C ARG A 125 9.61 24.77 -15.12
N GLN A 126 8.93 25.71 -15.78
CA GLN A 126 8.12 25.37 -16.94
C GLN A 126 8.81 24.18 -17.57
N VAL A 127 8.11 23.03 -17.57
CA VAL A 127 8.47 21.87 -18.37
C VAL A 127 8.99 22.45 -19.66
N ALA A 128 10.31 22.44 -19.83
CA ALA A 128 10.94 22.90 -21.05
C ALA A 128 10.57 21.79 -22.02
N ASN A 129 9.36 21.92 -22.55
CA ASN A 129 8.83 21.10 -23.60
C ASN A 129 9.93 21.09 -24.65
N PRO A 130 10.52 19.95 -25.01
CA PRO A 130 10.96 19.82 -26.38
C PRO A 130 9.68 20.07 -27.17
N ARG A 131 9.54 21.26 -27.78
CA ARG A 131 8.33 21.78 -28.44
C ARG A 131 7.33 20.65 -28.69
N LEU A 132 6.40 20.42 -27.75
CA LEU A 132 5.41 19.40 -27.97
C LEU A 132 4.60 19.89 -29.19
N PRO A 133 4.27 19.00 -30.14
CA PRO A 133 3.23 19.32 -31.12
C PRO A 133 1.95 19.75 -30.38
N ALA A 134 1.00 20.38 -31.06
CA ALA A 134 -0.18 21.03 -30.47
C ALA A 134 -1.06 20.20 -29.49
N ALA A 135 -0.77 18.92 -29.26
CA ALA A 135 -1.42 18.04 -28.29
C ALA A 135 -0.87 18.22 -26.86
N GLU A 136 -1.74 18.21 -25.84
CA GLU A 136 -1.37 18.43 -24.44
C GLU A 136 -0.86 17.15 -23.75
N THR A 137 -1.29 15.98 -24.21
CA THR A 137 -0.99 14.65 -23.62
C THR A 137 -0.38 13.67 -24.64
N PHE A 138 0.32 12.63 -24.18
CA PHE A 138 0.88 11.61 -25.07
C PHE A 138 -0.22 10.84 -25.80
N THR A 139 -1.33 10.55 -25.14
CA THR A 139 -2.48 9.86 -25.75
C THR A 139 -3.15 10.69 -26.84
N GLU A 140 -3.29 12.00 -26.66
CA GLU A 140 -3.78 12.90 -27.71
C GLU A 140 -2.82 12.95 -28.89
N TRP A 141 -1.52 13.07 -28.60
CA TRP A 141 -0.50 13.02 -29.64
C TRP A 141 -0.59 11.71 -30.43
N ALA A 142 -0.69 10.57 -29.76
CA ALA A 142 -0.77 9.26 -30.41
C ALA A 142 -2.01 9.15 -31.31
N ALA A 143 -3.16 9.66 -30.86
CA ALA A 143 -4.39 9.71 -31.65
C ALA A 143 -4.22 10.54 -32.93
N VAL A 144 -3.63 11.74 -32.83
CA VAL A 144 -3.35 12.61 -33.98
C VAL A 144 -2.39 11.95 -34.97
N GLN A 145 -1.44 11.16 -34.46
CA GLN A 145 -0.48 10.42 -35.31
C GLN A 145 -1.05 9.12 -35.91
N GLY A 146 -2.32 8.79 -35.63
CA GLY A 146 -3.00 7.63 -36.21
C GLY A 146 -2.76 6.29 -35.50
N PHE A 147 -2.17 6.30 -34.30
CA PHE A 147 -1.96 5.09 -33.49
C PHE A 147 -3.26 4.66 -32.79
N LYS A 148 -4.21 4.16 -33.58
CA LYS A 148 -5.56 3.83 -33.12
C LYS A 148 -5.56 2.70 -32.10
N SER A 149 -4.78 1.64 -32.32
CA SER A 149 -4.74 0.46 -31.46
C SER A 149 -4.04 0.76 -30.14
N LEU A 150 -2.99 1.59 -30.16
CA LEU A 150 -2.33 2.09 -28.96
C LEU A 150 -3.32 2.86 -28.09
N VAL A 151 -4.08 3.78 -28.68
CA VAL A 151 -5.04 4.59 -27.91
C VAL A 151 -6.18 3.74 -27.37
N SER A 152 -6.76 2.84 -28.17
CA SER A 152 -7.87 1.99 -27.73
C SER A 152 -7.42 0.92 -26.73
N GLY A 153 -6.24 0.33 -26.94
CA GLY A 153 -5.62 -0.67 -26.08
C GLY A 153 -5.00 -0.11 -24.80
N THR A 154 -4.84 1.21 -24.67
CA THR A 154 -4.35 1.85 -23.44
C THR A 154 -5.53 2.26 -22.56
N GLU A 155 -5.45 1.96 -21.26
CA GLU A 155 -6.45 2.43 -20.30
C GLU A 155 -6.17 3.88 -19.91
N LYS A 156 -4.91 4.17 -19.56
CA LYS A 156 -4.50 5.50 -19.12
C LYS A 156 -3.01 5.73 -19.34
N SER A 157 -2.61 6.94 -19.69
CA SER A 157 -1.21 7.35 -19.53
C SER A 157 -0.95 7.69 -18.05
N LEU A 158 -0.12 6.89 -17.37
CA LEU A 158 0.26 7.16 -15.98
C LEU A 158 1.07 8.45 -15.90
N THR A 159 1.96 8.69 -16.86
CA THR A 159 2.74 9.94 -16.94
C THR A 159 1.84 11.17 -17.06
N ASP A 160 0.84 11.16 -17.94
CA ASP A 160 -0.08 12.29 -18.07
C ASP A 160 -0.96 12.47 -16.81
N ALA A 161 -1.36 11.36 -16.19
CA ALA A 161 -2.10 11.38 -14.93
C ALA A 161 -1.31 12.04 -13.81
N VAL A 162 -0.04 11.64 -13.63
CA VAL A 162 0.86 12.21 -12.62
C VAL A 162 1.12 13.68 -12.93
N LYS A 163 1.43 14.03 -14.18
CA LYS A 163 1.63 15.42 -14.62
C LYS A 163 0.44 16.31 -14.28
N LYS A 164 -0.79 15.84 -14.55
CA LYS A 164 -2.02 16.54 -14.18
C LYS A 164 -2.14 16.70 -12.66
N SER A 165 -1.95 15.63 -11.90
CA SER A 165 -2.04 15.68 -10.44
C SER A 165 -1.02 16.63 -9.81
N VAL A 166 0.20 16.68 -10.33
CA VAL A 166 1.23 17.64 -9.87
C VAL A 166 0.80 19.07 -10.16
N ARG A 167 0.37 19.36 -11.40
CA ARG A 167 -0.10 20.69 -11.81
C ARG A 167 -1.26 21.16 -10.94
N ASP A 168 -2.19 20.27 -10.65
CA ASP A 168 -3.39 20.55 -9.88
C ASP A 168 -3.12 20.52 -8.34
N GLN A 169 -1.85 20.34 -7.91
CA GLN A 169 -1.44 20.23 -6.50
C GLN A 169 -2.17 19.12 -5.72
N THR A 170 -2.60 18.07 -6.42
CA THR A 170 -3.27 16.89 -5.87
C THR A 170 -2.36 15.65 -5.87
N TRP A 171 -1.13 15.79 -6.37
CA TRP A 171 -0.16 14.71 -6.36
C TRP A 171 0.24 14.37 -4.93
N VAL A 172 0.22 13.08 -4.65
CA VAL A 172 0.63 12.51 -3.39
C VAL A 172 1.96 11.83 -3.66
N PRO A 173 3.07 12.28 -3.05
CA PRO A 173 4.32 11.56 -3.13
C PRO A 173 4.11 10.10 -2.74
N VAL A 174 4.69 9.17 -3.48
CA VAL A 174 4.59 7.74 -3.18
C VAL A 174 5.50 7.44 -1.98
N LEU A 175 5.07 7.86 -0.79
CA LEU A 175 5.86 7.78 0.43
C LEU A 175 6.13 6.32 0.77
N GLY A 176 7.41 6.01 1.04
CA GLY A 176 7.84 4.69 1.48
C GLY A 176 7.81 3.60 0.42
N ARG A 177 7.79 3.96 -0.88
CA ARG A 177 8.02 3.04 -2.00
C ARG A 177 9.30 3.32 -2.78
N ASP A 178 10.22 4.09 -2.18
CA ASP A 178 11.44 4.52 -2.86
C ASP A 178 12.34 3.34 -3.26
N SER A 179 12.41 2.30 -2.43
CA SER A 179 13.12 1.06 -2.73
C SER A 179 12.56 0.35 -3.96
N GLU A 180 11.24 0.15 -4.01
CA GLU A 180 10.55 -0.56 -5.09
C GLU A 180 10.56 0.24 -6.38
N THR A 181 10.40 1.57 -6.29
CA THR A 181 10.54 2.48 -7.44
C THR A 181 11.96 2.45 -8.00
N THR A 182 12.98 2.48 -7.15
CA THR A 182 14.39 2.41 -7.58
C THR A 182 14.71 1.05 -8.18
N ALA A 183 14.29 -0.05 -7.55
CA ALA A 183 14.45 -1.40 -8.09
C ALA A 183 13.76 -1.54 -9.46
N GLY A 184 12.56 -0.96 -9.64
CA GLY A 184 11.88 -0.97 -10.93
C GLY A 184 12.66 -0.24 -12.02
N LEU A 185 13.22 0.93 -11.69
CA LEU A 185 14.10 1.69 -12.57
C LEU A 185 15.37 0.90 -12.94
N ASP A 186 16.02 0.29 -11.95
CA ASP A 186 17.25 -0.50 -12.14
C ASP A 186 17.02 -1.68 -13.10
N VAL A 187 15.85 -2.32 -13.04
CA VAL A 187 15.50 -3.43 -13.94
C VAL A 187 15.26 -2.93 -15.37
N LEU A 188 14.58 -1.78 -15.54
CA LEU A 188 14.26 -1.21 -16.84
C LEU A 188 15.50 -0.82 -17.66
N VAL A 189 16.62 -0.49 -16.99
CA VAL A 189 17.89 -0.13 -17.65
C VAL A 189 18.82 -1.33 -17.90
N ARG A 190 18.42 -2.56 -17.53
CA ARG A 190 19.27 -3.73 -17.73
C ARG A 190 19.42 -4.05 -19.22
N ILE A 191 20.64 -4.44 -19.58
CA ILE A 191 20.97 -4.97 -20.91
C ILE A 191 20.08 -6.20 -21.17
N LYS A 192 19.42 -6.23 -22.33
CA LYS A 192 18.37 -7.19 -22.72
C LYS A 192 17.04 -7.05 -21.96
N GLY A 193 16.70 -5.85 -21.48
CA GLY A 193 15.31 -5.44 -21.18
C GLY A 193 14.52 -6.45 -20.34
N ARG A 194 14.95 -6.69 -19.10
CA ARG A 194 14.14 -7.46 -18.14
C ARG A 194 12.86 -6.70 -17.81
N VAL A 195 11.82 -7.43 -17.45
CA VAL A 195 10.51 -6.90 -17.09
C VAL A 195 10.40 -6.83 -15.57
N PRO A 196 10.50 -5.64 -14.94
CA PRO A 196 10.18 -5.51 -13.52
C PRO A 196 8.73 -5.96 -13.28
N THR A 197 8.57 -6.91 -12.37
CA THR A 197 7.27 -7.49 -12.03
C THR A 197 6.99 -7.24 -10.56
N PHE A 198 6.13 -6.26 -10.28
CA PHE A 198 5.68 -5.94 -8.93
C PHE A 198 4.75 -7.04 -8.41
N MET A 199 5.20 -7.74 -7.37
CA MET A 199 4.48 -8.84 -6.74
C MET A 199 4.08 -8.48 -5.32
N GLY A 200 2.79 -8.55 -5.02
CA GLY A 200 2.26 -8.25 -3.69
C GLY A 200 0.77 -8.54 -3.61
N GLU A 201 0.23 -8.64 -2.41
CA GLU A 201 -1.21 -8.86 -2.21
C GLU A 201 -2.05 -7.69 -2.77
N ALA A 202 -3.36 -7.87 -2.94
CA ALA A 202 -4.24 -6.80 -3.40
C ALA A 202 -4.22 -5.61 -2.42
N GLY A 203 -4.13 -4.40 -2.96
CA GLY A 203 -4.18 -3.15 -2.19
C GLY A 203 -2.88 -2.65 -1.58
N VAL A 204 -1.75 -3.32 -1.82
CA VAL A 204 -0.44 -2.82 -1.39
C VAL A 204 0.06 -1.60 -2.18
N GLY A 205 -0.57 -1.26 -3.32
CA GLY A 205 -0.18 -0.09 -4.12
C GLY A 205 0.86 -0.35 -5.22
N LYS A 206 0.80 -1.50 -5.90
CA LYS A 206 1.68 -1.85 -7.04
C LYS A 206 1.62 -0.79 -8.16
N THR A 207 0.41 -0.34 -8.50
CA THR A 207 0.20 0.76 -9.46
C THR A 207 0.77 2.08 -8.94
N ASP A 208 0.78 2.32 -7.63
CA ASP A 208 1.38 3.52 -7.05
C ASP A 208 2.91 3.51 -7.17
N VAL A 209 3.56 2.35 -7.07
CA VAL A 209 5.00 2.21 -7.38
C VAL A 209 5.27 2.63 -8.84
N ALA A 210 4.45 2.19 -9.79
CA ALA A 210 4.57 2.59 -11.20
C ALA A 210 4.33 4.10 -11.41
N LYS A 211 3.38 4.71 -10.68
CA LYS A 211 3.21 6.18 -10.69
C LYS A 211 4.42 6.89 -10.07
N GLY A 212 5.06 6.31 -9.05
CA GLY A 212 6.31 6.81 -8.46
C GLY A 212 7.45 6.84 -9.47
N ILE A 213 7.58 5.80 -10.29
CA ILE A 213 8.52 5.77 -11.42
C ILE A 213 8.18 6.90 -12.41
N ALA A 214 6.90 7.04 -12.80
CA ALA A 214 6.47 8.09 -13.72
C ALA A 214 6.77 9.50 -13.17
N TYR A 215 6.56 9.71 -11.87
CA TYR A 215 6.88 10.97 -11.19
C TYR A 215 8.37 11.28 -11.24
N ARG A 216 9.25 10.32 -10.89
CA ARG A 216 10.70 10.52 -10.93
C ARG A 216 11.21 10.83 -12.34
N ILE A 217 10.66 10.17 -13.36
CA ILE A 217 10.97 10.47 -14.77
C ILE A 217 10.53 11.89 -15.13
N LEU A 218 9.31 12.29 -14.74
CA LEU A 218 8.77 13.62 -15.00
C LEU A 218 9.60 14.74 -14.34
N MET A 219 10.06 14.51 -13.11
CA MET A 219 10.88 15.48 -12.36
C MET A 219 12.37 15.43 -12.74
N GLY A 220 12.80 14.44 -13.53
CA GLY A 220 14.22 14.21 -13.82
C GLY A 220 15.02 13.69 -12.62
N GLU A 221 14.33 13.20 -11.59
CA GLU A 221 14.88 12.60 -10.36
C GLU A 221 15.28 11.14 -10.57
N LEU A 222 16.08 10.90 -11.61
CA LEU A 222 16.62 9.58 -11.94
C LEU A 222 17.95 9.34 -11.20
N PRO A 223 18.21 8.12 -10.70
CA PRO A 223 19.32 7.84 -9.77
C PRO A 223 20.71 8.25 -10.27
N ASP A 224 21.04 7.93 -11.53
CA ASP A 224 22.37 8.15 -12.10
C ASP A 224 22.33 8.54 -13.59
N GLY A 225 23.51 8.61 -14.21
CA GLY A 225 23.66 8.95 -15.62
C GLY A 225 23.07 7.90 -16.58
N ILE A 226 23.11 6.61 -16.23
CA ILE A 226 22.61 5.51 -17.08
C ILE A 226 21.08 5.57 -17.12
N HIS A 227 20.45 5.76 -15.96
CA HIS A 227 19.01 5.95 -15.89
C HIS A 227 18.57 7.18 -16.69
N LYS A 228 19.31 8.28 -16.60
CA LYS A 228 19.04 9.49 -17.37
C LYS A 228 19.21 9.27 -18.88
N SER A 229 20.24 8.56 -19.34
CA SER A 229 20.40 8.30 -20.78
C SER A 229 19.29 7.40 -21.32
N GLU A 230 18.84 6.41 -20.55
CA GLU A 230 17.89 5.39 -21.00
C GLU A 230 16.42 5.77 -20.82
N LEU A 231 16.07 6.54 -19.78
CA LEU A 231 14.67 6.73 -19.36
C LEU A 231 14.22 8.19 -19.33
N ASN A 232 15.10 9.15 -19.63
CA ASN A 232 14.74 10.56 -19.54
C ASN A 232 13.56 10.92 -20.46
N GLY A 233 12.52 11.52 -19.87
CA GLY A 233 11.30 11.89 -20.56
C GLY A 233 10.46 10.71 -21.07
N ALA A 234 10.72 9.49 -20.60
CA ALA A 234 9.92 8.33 -20.92
C ALA A 234 8.45 8.49 -20.50
N VAL A 235 7.55 7.83 -21.23
CA VAL A 235 6.11 7.82 -20.94
C VAL A 235 5.70 6.43 -20.51
N ILE A 236 4.90 6.33 -19.44
CA ILE A 236 4.35 5.08 -18.93
C ILE A 236 2.86 4.99 -19.26
N LEU A 237 2.47 3.93 -19.96
CA LEU A 237 1.09 3.61 -20.33
C LEU A 237 0.56 2.46 -19.48
N LEU A 238 -0.54 2.66 -18.78
CA LEU A 238 -1.28 1.61 -18.09
C LEU A 238 -2.24 0.93 -19.06
N THR A 239 -2.20 -0.41 -19.06
CA THR A 239 -3.16 -1.28 -19.74
C THR A 239 -3.39 -2.56 -18.93
N SER A 240 -4.31 -3.40 -19.39
CA SER A 240 -4.61 -4.72 -18.85
C SER A 240 -4.81 -5.72 -19.98
N ALA A 241 -4.68 -7.01 -19.67
CA ALA A 241 -4.89 -8.08 -20.67
C ALA A 241 -6.27 -7.98 -21.33
N SER A 242 -7.31 -7.69 -20.53
CA SER A 242 -8.68 -7.53 -21.00
C SER A 242 -8.87 -6.30 -21.90
N ARG A 243 -8.09 -5.23 -21.69
CA ARG A 243 -8.13 -4.04 -22.54
C ARG A 243 -7.53 -4.32 -23.91
N ILE A 244 -6.38 -4.99 -23.97
CA ILE A 244 -5.74 -5.39 -25.23
C ILE A 244 -6.60 -6.44 -25.96
N ALA A 245 -7.22 -7.36 -25.24
CA ALA A 245 -8.08 -8.40 -25.83
C ALA A 245 -9.27 -7.82 -26.63
N LYS A 246 -9.75 -6.61 -26.29
CA LYS A 246 -10.81 -5.92 -27.07
C LYS A 246 -10.38 -5.50 -28.47
N LEU A 247 -9.09 -5.55 -28.79
CA LEU A 247 -8.55 -5.32 -30.13
C LEU A 247 -8.62 -6.57 -31.01
N ALA A 248 -8.80 -7.75 -30.40
CA ALA A 248 -8.89 -9.01 -31.12
C ALA A 248 -10.22 -9.08 -31.89
N LYS A 249 -10.18 -9.72 -33.06
CA LYS A 249 -11.36 -9.92 -33.91
C LYS A 249 -12.29 -11.02 -33.36
N SER A 250 -11.72 -11.98 -32.65
CA SER A 250 -12.41 -13.11 -32.01
C SER A 250 -11.66 -13.58 -30.76
N ASN A 251 -12.32 -14.42 -29.95
CA ASN A 251 -11.81 -14.92 -28.67
C ASN A 251 -10.86 -16.14 -28.79
N ASP A 252 -10.21 -16.33 -29.93
CA ASP A 252 -9.23 -17.40 -30.14
C ASP A 252 -7.79 -16.93 -29.89
N ASP A 253 -6.89 -17.88 -29.62
CA ASP A 253 -5.49 -17.59 -29.27
C ASP A 253 -4.74 -16.81 -30.37
N ASN A 254 -5.04 -17.04 -31.65
CA ASN A 254 -4.36 -16.36 -32.75
C ASN A 254 -4.78 -14.89 -32.84
N SER A 255 -6.09 -14.62 -32.74
CA SER A 255 -6.61 -13.25 -32.70
C SER A 255 -6.11 -12.47 -31.49
N MET A 256 -5.93 -13.15 -30.36
CA MET A 256 -5.38 -12.56 -29.13
C MET A 256 -3.87 -12.28 -29.26
N ALA A 257 -3.12 -13.12 -29.97
CA ALA A 257 -1.73 -12.85 -30.33
C ALA A 257 -1.62 -11.66 -31.29
N GLU A 258 -2.43 -11.60 -32.34
CA GLU A 258 -2.48 -10.48 -33.30
C GLU A 258 -2.79 -9.16 -32.57
N ALA A 259 -3.69 -9.17 -31.60
CA ALA A 259 -4.08 -8.00 -30.82
C ALA A 259 -2.91 -7.41 -30.01
N ILE A 260 -2.15 -8.26 -29.30
CA ILE A 260 -1.00 -7.79 -28.50
C ILE A 260 0.17 -7.37 -29.40
N GLU A 261 0.41 -8.08 -30.50
CA GLU A 261 1.43 -7.73 -31.49
C GLU A 261 1.13 -6.37 -32.13
N THR A 262 -0.13 -6.14 -32.50
CA THR A 262 -0.58 -4.86 -33.07
C THR A 262 -0.40 -3.72 -32.06
N TYR A 263 -0.88 -3.92 -30.83
CA TYR A 263 -0.78 -2.91 -29.77
C TYR A 263 0.68 -2.53 -29.47
N LEU A 264 1.53 -3.51 -29.19
CA LEU A 264 2.93 -3.28 -28.83
C LEU A 264 3.78 -2.86 -30.04
N GLY A 265 3.41 -3.29 -31.24
CA GLY A 265 3.98 -2.79 -32.50
C GLY A 265 3.72 -1.29 -32.68
N GLU A 266 2.49 -0.83 -32.42
CA GLU A 266 2.19 0.60 -32.41
C GLU A 266 2.94 1.35 -31.29
N VAL A 267 3.18 0.72 -30.13
CA VAL A 267 4.02 1.29 -29.06
C VAL A 267 5.45 1.54 -29.54
N LYS A 268 6.10 0.57 -30.21
CA LYS A 268 7.45 0.77 -30.76
C LYS A 268 7.47 1.80 -31.89
N ALA A 269 6.45 1.82 -32.74
CA ALA A 269 6.32 2.83 -33.79
C ALA A 269 6.16 4.24 -33.19
N ALA A 270 5.37 4.35 -32.12
CA ALA A 270 5.20 5.58 -31.35
C ALA A 270 6.50 6.00 -30.66
N GLU A 271 7.24 5.09 -30.02
CA GLU A 271 8.55 5.36 -29.41
C GLU A 271 9.54 5.97 -30.42
N ARG A 272 9.67 5.37 -31.62
CA ARG A 272 10.54 5.88 -32.69
C ARG A 272 10.12 7.26 -33.18
N LYS A 273 8.81 7.50 -33.31
CA LYS A 273 8.27 8.77 -33.80
C LYS A 273 8.28 9.87 -32.73
N PHE A 274 8.11 9.51 -31.47
CA PHE A 274 8.14 10.39 -30.32
C PHE A 274 9.58 10.76 -29.93
N GLY A 275 10.54 9.89 -30.25
CA GLY A 275 11.96 10.10 -29.92
C GLY A 275 12.26 9.99 -28.43
N LYS A 276 11.35 9.39 -27.65
CA LYS A 276 11.55 9.08 -26.23
C LYS A 276 11.00 7.70 -25.89
N PRO A 277 11.53 7.04 -24.85
CA PRO A 277 11.09 5.71 -24.47
C PRO A 277 9.61 5.66 -24.11
N VAL A 278 8.95 4.57 -24.49
CA VAL A 278 7.58 4.26 -24.07
C VAL A 278 7.60 2.96 -23.28
N ILE A 279 7.06 3.00 -22.08
CA ILE A 279 7.00 1.87 -21.14
C ILE A 279 5.53 1.47 -20.99
N VAL A 280 5.23 0.18 -21.13
CA VAL A 280 3.86 -0.34 -20.94
C VAL A 280 3.78 -1.06 -19.60
N PHE A 281 2.96 -0.52 -18.70
CA PHE A 281 2.58 -1.15 -17.46
C PHE A 281 1.31 -2.00 -17.66
N ILE A 282 1.46 -3.32 -17.57
CA ILE A 282 0.34 -4.26 -17.64
C ILE A 282 -0.05 -4.65 -16.21
N ASP A 283 -1.18 -4.13 -15.74
CA ASP A 283 -1.75 -4.53 -14.45
C ASP A 283 -2.42 -5.89 -14.58
N GLU A 284 -2.45 -6.63 -13.46
CA GLU A 284 -2.94 -8.01 -13.40
C GLU A 284 -2.38 -8.90 -14.51
N ALA A 285 -1.06 -8.84 -14.75
CA ALA A 285 -0.41 -9.50 -15.88
C ALA A 285 -0.62 -11.03 -15.92
N HIS A 286 -1.00 -11.66 -14.80
CA HIS A 286 -1.39 -13.07 -14.75
C HIS A 286 -2.66 -13.40 -15.56
N THR A 287 -3.47 -12.37 -15.89
CA THR A 287 -4.68 -12.52 -16.72
C THR A 287 -4.38 -12.63 -18.21
N LEU A 288 -3.11 -12.47 -18.62
CA LEU A 288 -2.70 -12.67 -20.00
C LEU A 288 -2.99 -14.10 -20.45
N SER A 289 -3.72 -14.22 -21.56
CA SER A 289 -4.05 -15.52 -22.16
C SER A 289 -2.82 -16.15 -22.83
N LYS A 290 -2.90 -17.45 -23.14
CA LYS A 290 -1.84 -18.15 -23.87
C LYS A 290 -1.56 -17.50 -25.23
N GLY A 291 -2.60 -17.12 -25.97
CA GLY A 291 -2.47 -16.36 -27.21
C GLY A 291 -1.71 -15.04 -27.02
N GLN A 292 -2.05 -14.25 -26.00
CA GLN A 292 -1.34 -12.99 -25.71
C GLN A 292 0.12 -13.22 -25.32
N LEU A 293 0.42 -14.24 -24.52
CA LEU A 293 1.82 -14.56 -24.18
C LEU A 293 2.62 -14.96 -25.43
N ASN A 294 2.01 -15.69 -26.36
CA ASN A 294 2.67 -16.06 -27.61
C ASN A 294 2.96 -14.85 -28.49
N GLY A 295 2.03 -13.89 -28.63
CA GLY A 295 2.27 -12.65 -29.37
C GLY A 295 3.25 -11.69 -28.67
N LEU A 296 3.43 -11.84 -27.36
CA LEU A 296 4.35 -11.02 -26.58
C LEU A 296 5.82 -11.45 -26.73
N LYS A 297 6.09 -12.75 -26.82
CA LYS A 297 7.47 -13.31 -26.88
C LYS A 297 8.37 -12.62 -27.93
N PRO A 298 7.96 -12.46 -29.20
CA PRO A 298 8.84 -11.89 -30.23
C PRO A 298 9.28 -10.46 -29.88
N LEU A 299 8.46 -9.72 -29.14
CA LEU A 299 8.66 -8.31 -28.81
C LEU A 299 9.49 -8.10 -27.54
N ILE A 300 9.60 -9.11 -26.70
CA ILE A 300 10.51 -9.11 -25.53
C ILE A 300 11.86 -9.75 -25.90
N GLU A 301 11.86 -10.69 -26.86
CA GLU A 301 13.07 -11.40 -27.29
C GLU A 301 13.89 -10.67 -28.35
N SER A 302 13.31 -9.66 -29.00
CA SER A 302 14.00 -8.85 -30.00
C SER A 302 15.23 -8.11 -29.44
N ASP A 303 16.12 -7.69 -30.34
CA ASP A 303 17.30 -6.88 -29.98
C ASP A 303 16.93 -5.48 -29.46
N ASP A 304 15.75 -4.98 -29.85
CA ASP A 304 15.15 -3.73 -29.40
C ASP A 304 13.81 -4.04 -28.71
N PRO A 305 13.83 -4.59 -27.48
CA PRO A 305 12.64 -5.08 -26.82
C PRO A 305 11.71 -3.92 -26.42
N VAL A 306 10.42 -4.23 -26.29
CA VAL A 306 9.47 -3.30 -25.67
C VAL A 306 9.78 -3.21 -24.17
N ARG A 307 9.82 -1.99 -23.62
CA ARG A 307 9.96 -1.80 -22.16
C ARG A 307 8.62 -2.06 -21.50
N LEU A 308 8.57 -3.04 -20.61
CA LEU A 308 7.36 -3.47 -19.91
C LEU A 308 7.55 -3.36 -18.40
N ILE A 309 6.44 -3.19 -17.69
CA ILE A 309 6.34 -3.39 -16.25
C ILE A 309 5.11 -4.25 -16.00
N PHE A 310 5.22 -5.27 -15.16
CA PHE A 310 4.08 -6.09 -14.76
C PHE A 310 3.69 -5.84 -13.31
N ALA A 311 2.41 -6.03 -13.00
CA ALA A 311 1.93 -6.19 -11.64
C ALA A 311 1.07 -7.45 -11.52
N THR A 312 1.29 -8.23 -10.46
CA THR A 312 0.51 -9.43 -10.17
C THR A 312 0.53 -9.75 -8.67
N THR A 313 -0.30 -10.67 -8.19
CA THR A 313 -0.18 -11.17 -6.82
C THR A 313 0.79 -12.35 -6.74
N GLY A 314 1.38 -12.58 -5.56
CA GLY A 314 2.29 -13.72 -5.36
C GLY A 314 1.62 -15.07 -5.63
N LYS A 315 0.33 -15.20 -5.28
CA LYS A 315 -0.47 -16.41 -5.56
C LYS A 315 -0.70 -16.62 -7.05
N GLU A 316 -0.98 -15.54 -7.79
CA GLU A 316 -1.27 -15.61 -9.22
C GLU A 316 -0.01 -15.70 -10.09
N MET A 317 1.18 -15.42 -9.55
CA MET A 317 2.43 -15.57 -10.30
C MET A 317 2.59 -17.00 -10.85
N GLY A 318 2.16 -18.03 -10.11
CA GLY A 318 2.20 -19.45 -10.51
C GLY A 318 1.26 -19.87 -11.64
N THR A 319 0.57 -18.94 -12.31
CA THR A 319 -0.46 -19.21 -13.32
C THR A 319 0.12 -19.27 -14.75
N SER A 320 -0.53 -18.67 -15.76
CA SER A 320 -0.12 -18.70 -17.16
C SER A 320 1.28 -18.12 -17.36
N LEU A 321 1.64 -17.08 -16.62
CA LEU A 321 2.97 -16.46 -16.65
C LEU A 321 4.07 -17.43 -16.24
N ALA A 322 3.94 -18.13 -15.09
CA ALA A 322 4.96 -19.06 -14.61
C ALA A 322 5.11 -20.32 -15.47
N LYS A 323 4.08 -20.69 -16.24
CA LYS A 323 4.12 -21.84 -17.15
C LYS A 323 4.91 -21.56 -18.43
N ASP A 324 5.28 -20.30 -18.68
CA ASP A 324 5.99 -19.90 -19.89
C ASP A 324 7.47 -19.59 -19.61
N ASP A 325 8.34 -20.54 -19.94
CA ASP A 325 9.78 -20.44 -19.68
C ASP A 325 10.45 -19.22 -20.35
N ALA A 326 9.96 -18.81 -21.51
CA ALA A 326 10.54 -17.67 -22.24
C ALA A 326 10.25 -16.35 -21.51
N ILE A 327 9.00 -16.16 -21.09
CA ILE A 327 8.58 -15.00 -20.32
C ILE A 327 9.23 -15.00 -18.93
N MET A 328 9.28 -16.15 -18.26
CA MET A 328 9.87 -16.27 -16.92
C MET A 328 11.34 -15.90 -16.86
N ARG A 329 12.11 -16.17 -17.93
CA ARG A 329 13.53 -15.75 -18.01
C ARG A 329 13.73 -14.23 -18.10
N ARG A 330 12.67 -13.48 -18.44
CA ARG A 330 12.70 -12.04 -18.61
C ARG A 330 12.13 -11.30 -17.41
N ILE A 331 11.29 -11.93 -16.61
CA ILE A 331 10.70 -11.35 -15.41
C ILE A 331 11.76 -11.17 -14.31
N GLU A 332 11.87 -9.96 -13.77
CA GLU A 332 12.54 -9.70 -12.49
C GLU A 332 11.49 -9.44 -11.41
N PRO A 333 11.36 -10.31 -10.40
CA PRO A 333 10.42 -10.11 -9.31
C PRO A 333 10.84 -8.97 -8.39
N ILE A 334 9.92 -8.03 -8.12
CA ILE A 334 10.07 -6.97 -7.11
C ILE A 334 8.94 -7.11 -6.10
N LEU A 335 9.27 -7.47 -4.87
CA LEU A 335 8.27 -7.64 -3.81
C LEU A 335 7.77 -6.27 -3.34
N VAL A 336 6.45 -6.10 -3.33
CA VAL A 336 5.77 -4.92 -2.80
C VAL A 336 5.05 -5.33 -1.53
N GLU A 337 5.67 -5.03 -0.39
CA GLU A 337 5.17 -5.42 0.91
C GLU A 337 4.05 -4.50 1.40
N GLU A 338 3.26 -4.96 2.36
CA GLU A 338 2.26 -4.12 3.00
C GLU A 338 2.92 -3.04 3.86
N LEU A 339 2.43 -1.79 3.77
CA LEU A 339 2.98 -0.68 4.55
C LEU A 339 2.74 -0.87 6.05
N THR A 340 3.63 -0.33 6.88
CA THR A 340 3.45 -0.33 8.35
C THR A 340 2.25 0.53 8.75
N PRO A 341 1.63 0.30 9.92
CA PRO A 341 0.48 1.10 10.36
C PRO A 341 0.83 2.60 10.44
N GLU A 342 2.04 2.92 10.89
CA GLU A 342 2.52 4.28 11.11
C GLU A 342 2.69 5.00 9.76
N LEU A 343 3.39 4.37 8.82
CA LEU A 343 3.58 4.94 7.48
C LEU A 343 2.26 5.06 6.73
N THR A 344 1.34 4.11 6.92
CA THR A 344 -0.02 4.19 6.38
C THR A 344 -0.75 5.41 6.94
N ALA A 345 -0.68 5.65 8.25
CA ALA A 345 -1.32 6.82 8.87
C ALA A 345 -0.77 8.13 8.29
N ASP A 346 0.55 8.24 8.13
CA ASP A 346 1.18 9.44 7.57
C ASP A 346 0.77 9.68 6.12
N ILE A 347 0.72 8.63 5.31
CA ILE A 347 0.21 8.71 3.93
C ILE A 347 -1.22 9.19 3.95
N LEU A 348 -2.12 8.50 4.65
CA LEU A 348 -3.54 8.86 4.66
C LEU A 348 -3.76 10.29 5.13
N ARG A 349 -3.09 10.72 6.21
CA ARG A 349 -3.17 12.09 6.74
C ARG A 349 -2.78 13.14 5.70
N LYS A 350 -1.69 12.91 4.96
CA LYS A 350 -1.16 13.87 3.99
C LYS A 350 -1.92 13.88 2.67
N SER A 351 -2.61 12.79 2.33
CA SER A 351 -3.10 12.58 0.96
C SER A 351 -4.59 12.35 0.83
N TRP A 352 -5.13 11.43 1.61
CA TRP A 352 -6.50 10.97 1.46
C TRP A 352 -7.44 11.69 2.39
N VAL A 353 -7.02 11.99 3.62
CA VAL A 353 -7.82 12.73 4.60
C VAL A 353 -8.29 14.08 4.04
N PRO A 354 -7.43 14.97 3.48
CA PRO A 354 -7.90 16.25 2.96
C PRO A 354 -8.90 16.11 1.81
N VAL A 355 -8.73 15.09 0.96
CA VAL A 355 -9.61 14.81 -0.17
C VAL A 355 -10.97 14.28 0.31
N ILE A 356 -10.97 13.38 1.30
CA ILE A 356 -12.18 12.79 1.90
C ILE A 356 -12.95 13.85 2.69
N GLU A 357 -12.27 14.62 3.56
CA GLU A 357 -12.87 15.70 4.34
C GLU A 357 -13.60 16.70 3.44
N LYS A 358 -12.91 17.17 2.39
CA LYS A 358 -13.48 18.13 1.43
C LYS A 358 -14.66 17.56 0.67
N LYS A 359 -14.58 16.30 0.22
CA LYS A 359 -15.60 15.69 -0.63
C LYS A 359 -16.87 15.32 0.14
N TYR A 360 -16.73 14.83 1.37
CA TYR A 360 -17.84 14.32 2.16
C TYR A 360 -18.28 15.27 3.28
N ASN A 361 -17.64 16.44 3.38
CA ASN A 361 -17.85 17.42 4.44
C ASN A 361 -17.69 16.78 5.83
N THR A 362 -16.52 16.19 6.08
CA THR A 362 -16.21 15.50 7.34
C THR A 362 -14.92 16.04 7.95
N LYS A 363 -14.74 15.82 9.25
CA LYS A 363 -13.49 16.05 9.99
C LYS A 363 -13.00 14.72 10.55
N ILE A 364 -11.74 14.39 10.28
CA ILE A 364 -11.16 13.10 10.62
C ILE A 364 -10.03 13.33 11.63
N SER A 365 -10.24 12.87 12.85
CA SER A 365 -9.21 12.94 13.90
C SER A 365 -8.11 11.88 13.69
N ASP A 366 -6.92 12.14 14.24
CA ASP A 366 -5.81 11.18 14.22
C ASP A 366 -6.15 9.88 14.98
N GLU A 367 -6.99 9.97 16.01
CA GLU A 367 -7.45 8.82 16.78
C GLU A 367 -8.36 7.93 15.94
N LEU A 368 -9.31 8.53 15.21
CA LEU A 368 -10.16 7.80 14.27
C LEU A 368 -9.30 7.14 13.18
N LEU A 369 -8.32 7.87 12.64
CA LEU A 369 -7.45 7.35 11.59
C LEU A 369 -6.68 6.11 12.06
N LYS A 370 -6.08 6.15 13.25
CA LYS A 370 -5.40 4.98 13.85
C LYS A 370 -6.36 3.81 14.04
N LEU A 371 -7.57 4.09 14.52
CA LEU A 371 -8.58 3.06 14.74
C LEU A 371 -9.02 2.42 13.41
N VAL A 372 -9.25 3.21 12.37
CA VAL A 372 -9.56 2.72 11.01
C VAL A 372 -8.45 1.83 10.48
N ILE A 373 -7.17 2.21 10.64
CA ILE A 373 -6.04 1.40 10.20
C ILE A 373 -5.98 0.07 10.95
N SER A 374 -6.27 0.07 12.25
CA SER A 374 -6.25 -1.15 13.07
C SER A 374 -7.43 -2.11 12.80
N THR A 375 -8.59 -1.58 12.43
CA THR A 375 -9.84 -2.34 12.21
C THR A 375 -10.03 -2.79 10.77
N ALA A 376 -9.41 -2.09 9.80
CA ALA A 376 -9.52 -2.42 8.37
C ALA A 376 -9.16 -3.87 8.02
N PRO A 377 -8.12 -4.52 8.59
CA PRO A 377 -7.81 -5.92 8.30
C PRO A 377 -8.93 -6.89 8.68
N ASN A 378 -9.70 -6.60 9.74
CA ASN A 378 -10.80 -7.44 10.19
C ASN A 378 -12.04 -7.25 9.31
N TYR A 379 -12.29 -6.01 8.88
CA TYR A 379 -13.41 -5.67 8.01
C TYR A 379 -13.18 -6.06 6.53
N ARG A 380 -11.95 -5.90 6.05
CA ARG A 380 -11.54 -6.14 4.65
C ARG A 380 -10.28 -7.02 4.61
N PRO A 381 -10.36 -8.31 4.99
CA PRO A 381 -9.19 -9.19 5.13
C PRO A 381 -8.43 -9.45 3.82
N ASN A 382 -9.09 -9.27 2.67
CA ASN A 382 -8.50 -9.50 1.35
C ASN A 382 -7.90 -8.23 0.72
N VAL A 383 -7.91 -7.10 1.41
CA VAL A 383 -7.37 -5.83 0.90
C VAL A 383 -6.37 -5.28 1.90
N ARG A 384 -5.10 -5.22 1.48
CA ARG A 384 -4.00 -4.75 2.32
C ARG A 384 -3.92 -3.23 2.38
N ARG A 385 -3.05 -2.74 3.25
CA ARG A 385 -2.70 -1.31 3.35
C ARG A 385 -1.86 -0.85 2.16
N PRO A 386 -2.08 0.38 1.67
CA PRO A 386 -2.96 1.40 2.26
C PRO A 386 -4.43 1.33 1.81
N GLU A 387 -4.78 0.52 0.81
CA GLU A 387 -6.13 0.53 0.20
C GLU A 387 -7.26 0.15 1.16
N GLY A 388 -7.05 -0.86 2.01
CA GLY A 388 -8.04 -1.33 2.98
C GLY A 388 -8.54 -0.21 3.90
N PRO A 389 -7.65 0.49 4.63
CA PRO A 389 -8.02 1.65 5.44
C PRO A 389 -8.63 2.80 4.65
N ILE A 390 -8.15 3.10 3.44
CA ILE A 390 -8.73 4.16 2.59
C ILE A 390 -10.20 3.86 2.30
N LYS A 391 -10.50 2.62 1.88
CA LYS A 391 -11.88 2.20 1.60
C LYS A 391 -12.76 2.24 2.83
N LEU A 392 -12.26 1.76 3.99
CA LEU A 392 -13.02 1.82 5.24
C LEU A 392 -13.32 3.27 5.65
N LEU A 393 -12.32 4.16 5.60
CA LEU A 393 -12.50 5.58 5.93
C LEU A 393 -13.51 6.26 4.99
N GLN A 394 -13.45 5.96 3.70
CA GLN A 394 -14.40 6.47 2.70
C GLN A 394 -15.81 5.95 2.94
N ASP A 395 -15.97 4.65 3.20
CA ASP A 395 -17.29 4.06 3.45
C ASP A 395 -17.96 4.70 4.68
N LEU A 396 -17.19 4.92 5.76
CA LEU A 396 -17.65 5.62 6.95
C LEU A 396 -18.05 7.06 6.62
N ALA A 397 -17.17 7.84 5.97
CA ALA A 397 -17.45 9.22 5.62
C ALA A 397 -18.70 9.37 4.71
N ILE A 398 -18.92 8.42 3.79
CA ILE A 398 -20.12 8.39 2.95
C ILE A 398 -21.37 8.15 3.79
N GLN A 399 -21.33 7.22 4.75
CA GLN A 399 -22.47 6.96 5.62
C GLN A 399 -22.79 8.17 6.49
N GLU A 400 -21.79 8.76 7.15
CA GLU A 400 -21.96 9.95 7.99
C GLU A 400 -22.56 11.11 7.19
N SER A 401 -22.04 11.35 5.99
CA SER A 401 -22.60 12.35 5.09
C SER A 401 -24.08 12.09 4.76
N ARG A 402 -24.48 10.82 4.56
CA ARG A 402 -25.88 10.45 4.32
C ARG A 402 -26.76 10.64 5.56
N LEU A 403 -26.31 10.19 6.72
CA LEU A 403 -27.06 10.29 7.99
C LEU A 403 -27.30 11.75 8.38
N HIS A 404 -26.36 12.63 8.04
CA HIS A 404 -26.41 14.05 8.37
C HIS A 404 -26.79 14.95 7.18
N ASN A 405 -27.34 14.39 6.10
CA ASN A 405 -27.79 15.13 4.90
C ASN A 405 -26.73 16.09 4.33
N GLY A 406 -25.46 15.70 4.36
CA GLY A 406 -24.33 16.49 3.88
C GLY A 406 -23.81 17.58 4.84
N ALA A 407 -24.37 17.68 6.06
CA ALA A 407 -23.83 18.56 7.09
C ALA A 407 -22.40 18.13 7.51
N LEU A 408 -21.66 19.07 8.10
CA LEU A 408 -20.32 18.80 8.59
C LEU A 408 -20.40 17.78 9.73
N THR A 409 -19.69 16.66 9.61
CA THR A 409 -19.60 15.64 10.66
C THR A 409 -18.17 15.47 11.16
N GLU A 410 -18.02 15.02 12.40
CA GLU A 410 -16.73 14.63 12.99
C GLU A 410 -16.89 13.24 13.61
N PRO A 411 -16.85 12.17 12.78
CA PRO A 411 -17.03 10.82 13.28
C PRO A 411 -15.97 10.45 14.32
N GLY A 412 -16.41 9.79 15.38
CA GLY A 412 -15.56 9.23 16.41
C GLY A 412 -15.54 7.71 16.41
N GLN A 413 -14.98 7.15 17.48
CA GLN A 413 -14.92 5.71 17.71
C GLN A 413 -16.31 5.04 17.70
N LYS A 414 -17.31 5.70 18.30
CA LYS A 414 -18.69 5.17 18.38
C LYS A 414 -19.33 5.03 17.00
N ASP A 415 -19.09 5.99 16.11
CA ASP A 415 -19.66 6.01 14.76
C ASP A 415 -19.03 4.93 13.90
N LEU A 416 -17.69 4.77 13.97
CA LEU A 416 -17.00 3.67 13.29
C LEU A 416 -17.49 2.29 13.76
N PHE A 417 -17.61 2.09 15.07
CA PHE A 417 -18.09 0.80 15.60
C PHE A 417 -19.56 0.56 15.28
N GLY A 418 -20.41 1.60 15.32
CA GLY A 418 -21.79 1.54 14.87
C GLY A 418 -21.90 1.13 13.40
N PHE A 419 -21.09 1.75 12.53
CA PHE A 419 -20.98 1.41 11.12
C PHE A 419 -20.57 -0.05 10.91
N LEU A 420 -19.48 -0.49 11.55
CA LEU A 420 -18.98 -1.86 11.40
C LEU A 420 -19.98 -2.90 11.92
N LYS A 421 -20.65 -2.59 13.03
CA LYS A 421 -21.73 -3.39 13.61
C LYS A 421 -22.85 -3.63 12.61
N GLU A 422 -23.36 -2.56 12.00
CA GLU A 422 -24.40 -2.63 10.97
C GLU A 422 -23.91 -3.43 9.75
N LYS A 423 -22.70 -3.15 9.25
CA LYS A 423 -22.16 -3.79 8.05
C LYS A 423 -21.86 -5.27 8.22
N LEU A 424 -21.39 -5.69 9.39
CA LEU A 424 -21.06 -7.07 9.69
C LEU A 424 -22.28 -7.87 10.16
N GLY A 425 -23.37 -7.18 10.55
CA GLY A 425 -24.54 -7.82 11.16
C GLY A 425 -24.26 -8.39 12.55
N MET A 426 -23.23 -7.89 13.22
CA MET A 426 -22.83 -8.34 14.55
C MET A 426 -23.49 -7.44 15.62
N PRO A 427 -23.77 -7.91 16.83
CA PRO A 427 -24.31 -7.09 17.91
C PRO A 427 -23.25 -6.25 18.63
N VAL A 428 -21.98 -6.65 18.59
CA VAL A 428 -20.87 -5.98 19.27
C VAL A 428 -19.57 -6.13 18.49
N MET A 429 -18.71 -5.11 18.51
CA MET A 429 -17.34 -5.16 17.98
C MET A 429 -16.38 -5.58 19.09
N VAL A 430 -15.39 -6.41 18.77
CA VAL A 430 -14.40 -6.89 19.75
C VAL A 430 -13.46 -5.75 20.20
N GLU A 431 -13.23 -4.79 19.30
CA GLU A 431 -12.42 -3.60 19.51
C GLU A 431 -13.10 -2.59 20.45
N ASP A 432 -14.42 -2.65 20.60
CA ASP A 432 -15.17 -1.89 21.61
C ASP A 432 -15.10 -2.61 22.96
N ARG A 433 -13.94 -2.54 23.63
CA ARG A 433 -13.66 -3.31 24.85
C ARG A 433 -14.75 -3.18 25.93
N PRO A 434 -15.23 -1.97 26.30
CA PRO A 434 -16.29 -1.85 27.30
C PRO A 434 -17.60 -2.53 26.86
N ALA A 435 -18.03 -2.32 25.62
CA ALA A 435 -19.26 -2.92 25.12
C ALA A 435 -19.13 -4.44 24.97
N PHE A 436 -17.97 -4.92 24.53
CA PHE A 436 -17.67 -6.34 24.37
C PHE A 436 -17.69 -7.09 25.70
N VAL A 437 -17.04 -6.54 26.74
CA VAL A 437 -17.06 -7.15 28.09
C VAL A 437 -18.48 -7.21 28.64
N ALA A 438 -19.24 -6.12 28.53
CA ALA A 438 -20.64 -6.10 28.96
C ALA A 438 -21.50 -7.11 28.16
N PHE A 439 -21.25 -7.25 26.85
CA PHE A 439 -21.93 -8.24 26.02
C PHE A 439 -21.63 -9.67 26.46
N ILE A 440 -20.37 -9.99 26.75
CA ILE A 440 -19.94 -11.33 27.19
C ILE A 440 -20.59 -11.71 28.52
N GLU A 441 -20.63 -10.81 29.49
CA GLU A 441 -21.29 -11.07 30.78
C GLU A 441 -22.80 -11.29 30.62
N ASN A 442 -23.46 -10.48 29.80
CA ASN A 442 -24.88 -10.68 29.47
C ASN A 442 -25.13 -12.00 28.73
N LEU A 443 -24.20 -12.42 27.87
CA LEU A 443 -24.28 -13.71 27.18
C LEU A 443 -24.24 -14.88 28.17
N LYS A 444 -23.35 -14.85 29.18
CA LYS A 444 -23.32 -15.87 30.24
C LYS A 444 -24.65 -15.94 31.00
N VAL A 445 -25.20 -14.79 31.37
CA VAL A 445 -26.50 -14.71 32.07
C VAL A 445 -27.63 -15.30 31.21
N ASP A 446 -27.68 -14.94 29.93
CA ASP A 446 -28.70 -15.45 29.00
C ASP A 446 -28.59 -16.97 28.80
N LEU A 447 -27.38 -17.51 28.69
CA LEU A 447 -27.15 -18.94 28.53
C LEU A 447 -27.55 -19.73 29.79
N ARG A 448 -27.22 -19.24 30.98
CA ARG A 448 -27.59 -19.87 32.26
C ARG A 448 -29.11 -19.93 32.49
N LYS A 449 -29.89 -19.00 31.91
CA LYS A 449 -31.36 -19.07 31.94
C LYS A 449 -31.91 -20.20 31.08
N LYS A 450 -31.20 -20.59 30.02
CA LYS A 450 -31.63 -21.62 29.07
C LYS A 450 -31.08 -23.01 29.39
N VAL A 451 -29.90 -23.09 30.00
CA VAL A 451 -29.23 -24.35 30.32
C VAL A 451 -29.05 -24.46 31.83
N ILE A 452 -29.76 -25.41 32.42
CA ILE A 452 -29.80 -25.63 33.87
C ILE A 452 -28.63 -26.52 34.31
N GLY A 453 -27.93 -26.13 35.38
CA GLY A 453 -26.91 -26.96 36.05
C GLY A 453 -25.50 -26.93 35.46
N GLN A 454 -25.28 -26.26 34.32
CA GLN A 454 -24.00 -26.25 33.59
C GLN A 454 -23.25 -24.90 33.69
N GLY A 455 -23.41 -24.17 34.80
CA GLY A 455 -22.91 -22.79 34.93
C GLY A 455 -21.39 -22.64 34.71
N GLU A 456 -20.59 -23.51 35.32
CA GLU A 456 -19.12 -23.48 35.19
C GLU A 456 -18.65 -23.75 33.76
N MET A 457 -19.29 -24.70 33.07
CA MET A 457 -19.00 -25.01 31.67
C MET A 457 -19.37 -23.85 30.74
N ILE A 458 -20.51 -23.19 30.98
CA ILE A 458 -20.93 -22.00 30.22
C ILE A 458 -19.89 -20.89 30.38
N ASP A 459 -19.45 -20.60 31.60
CA ASP A 459 -18.48 -19.54 31.86
C ASP A 459 -17.15 -19.85 31.16
N GLY A 460 -16.60 -21.05 31.39
CA GLY A 460 -15.31 -21.45 30.81
C GLY A 460 -15.34 -21.44 29.28
N LEU A 461 -16.44 -21.86 28.67
CA LEU A 461 -16.60 -21.86 27.22
C LEU A 461 -16.73 -20.44 26.66
N VAL A 462 -17.56 -19.59 27.27
CA VAL A 462 -17.73 -18.19 26.85
C VAL A 462 -16.44 -17.40 27.05
N ASP A 463 -15.70 -17.62 28.13
CA ASP A 463 -14.42 -16.96 28.40
C ASP A 463 -13.32 -17.41 27.43
N THR A 464 -13.29 -18.70 27.09
CA THR A 464 -12.37 -19.23 26.07
C THR A 464 -12.69 -18.66 24.71
N PHE A 465 -13.97 -18.60 24.35
CA PHE A 465 -14.44 -17.97 23.12
C PHE A 465 -14.01 -16.49 23.06
N ALA A 466 -14.36 -15.71 24.09
CA ALA A 466 -14.06 -14.28 24.17
C ALA A 466 -12.56 -14.00 24.08
N SER A 467 -11.75 -14.81 24.77
CA SER A 467 -10.29 -14.72 24.75
C SER A 467 -9.71 -15.04 23.38
N GLY A 468 -10.22 -16.08 22.71
CA GLY A 468 -9.72 -16.50 21.39
C GLY A 468 -9.99 -15.48 20.29
N ILE A 469 -11.18 -14.86 20.29
CA ILE A 469 -11.53 -13.82 19.30
C ILE A 469 -10.92 -12.45 19.63
N SER A 470 -10.54 -12.22 20.89
CA SER A 470 -9.96 -10.95 21.36
C SER A 470 -8.45 -10.82 21.17
N ARG A 471 -7.78 -11.86 20.65
CA ARG A 471 -6.32 -11.87 20.53
C ARG A 471 -5.83 -10.76 19.60
N SER A 472 -4.85 -10.01 20.09
CA SER A 472 -4.11 -9.03 19.29
C SER A 472 -3.00 -9.75 18.53
N GLY A 473 -3.15 -9.86 17.21
CA GLY A 473 -2.21 -10.57 16.35
C GLY A 473 -2.43 -12.10 16.34
N GLY A 474 -2.07 -12.72 15.21
CA GLY A 474 -2.34 -14.15 14.97
C GLY A 474 -3.79 -14.43 14.55
N ARG A 475 -4.20 -15.70 14.58
CA ARG A 475 -5.56 -16.11 14.18
C ARG A 475 -6.56 -15.87 15.30
N GLN A 476 -7.54 -15.00 15.06
CA GLN A 476 -8.65 -14.71 15.97
C GLN A 476 -9.72 -15.80 15.92
N HIS A 477 -9.46 -16.90 16.61
CA HIS A 477 -10.41 -18.02 16.73
C HIS A 477 -10.23 -18.69 18.09
N ALA A 478 -11.29 -19.37 18.54
CA ALA A 478 -11.27 -20.25 19.68
C ALA A 478 -11.64 -21.66 19.22
N SER A 479 -10.93 -22.66 19.75
CA SER A 479 -11.26 -24.06 19.56
C SER A 479 -11.55 -24.66 20.92
N VAL A 480 -12.73 -25.26 21.05
CA VAL A 480 -13.22 -25.83 22.30
C VAL A 480 -13.74 -27.23 22.01
N VAL A 481 -13.38 -28.19 22.87
CA VAL A 481 -13.94 -29.53 22.86
C VAL A 481 -14.89 -29.63 24.05
N ILE A 482 -16.16 -29.95 23.79
CA ILE A 482 -17.19 -30.12 24.83
C ILE A 482 -17.44 -31.61 25.02
N LEU A 483 -17.07 -32.13 26.18
CA LEU A 483 -17.28 -33.54 26.55
C LEU A 483 -18.53 -33.68 27.43
N GLY A 484 -19.29 -34.75 27.22
CA GLY A 484 -20.47 -35.06 28.01
C GLY A 484 -21.36 -36.09 27.35
N THR A 485 -22.39 -36.58 28.04
CA THR A 485 -23.37 -37.52 27.49
C THR A 485 -24.26 -36.86 26.41
N THR A 486 -24.98 -37.66 25.63
CA THR A 486 -25.92 -37.16 24.61
C THR A 486 -27.10 -36.47 25.29
N GLY A 487 -27.60 -35.38 24.68
CA GLY A 487 -28.79 -34.68 25.15
C GLY A 487 -28.57 -33.62 26.24
N VAL A 488 -27.35 -33.43 26.76
CA VAL A 488 -27.04 -32.44 27.81
C VAL A 488 -26.94 -30.98 27.32
N GLY A 489 -27.21 -30.73 26.03
CA GLY A 489 -27.23 -29.38 25.45
C GLY A 489 -25.90 -28.86 24.91
N LYS A 490 -24.91 -29.72 24.62
CA LYS A 490 -23.59 -29.33 24.07
C LYS A 490 -23.71 -28.48 22.80
N THR A 491 -24.41 -29.01 21.79
CA THR A 491 -24.64 -28.34 20.50
C THR A 491 -25.46 -27.05 20.69
N MET A 492 -26.50 -27.08 21.53
CA MET A 492 -27.34 -25.93 21.83
C MET A 492 -26.53 -24.73 22.37
N ILE A 493 -25.57 -24.95 23.27
CA ILE A 493 -24.75 -23.87 23.83
C ILE A 493 -23.89 -23.24 22.73
N ALA A 494 -23.23 -24.05 21.91
CA ALA A 494 -22.42 -23.57 20.79
C ALA A 494 -23.25 -22.78 19.78
N GLU A 495 -24.46 -23.27 19.45
CA GLU A 495 -25.39 -22.58 18.57
C GLU A 495 -25.83 -21.23 19.15
N GLN A 496 -26.18 -21.18 20.44
CA GLN A 496 -26.63 -19.96 21.09
C GLN A 496 -25.54 -18.90 21.14
N ILE A 497 -24.28 -19.29 21.38
CA ILE A 497 -23.15 -18.37 21.32
C ILE A 497 -22.97 -17.82 19.92
N GLY A 498 -23.00 -18.69 18.90
CA GLY A 498 -22.88 -18.28 17.50
C GLY A 498 -24.00 -17.33 17.08
N GLU A 499 -25.25 -17.67 17.39
CA GLU A 499 -26.43 -16.87 17.05
C GLU A 499 -26.41 -15.52 17.77
N LYS A 500 -26.12 -15.51 19.07
CA LYS A 500 -26.09 -14.29 19.88
C LYS A 500 -24.93 -13.39 19.47
N PHE A 501 -23.73 -13.91 19.24
CA PHE A 501 -22.54 -13.11 18.94
C PHE A 501 -22.42 -12.70 17.48
N TYR A 502 -22.76 -13.57 16.52
CA TYR A 502 -22.71 -13.22 15.10
C TYR A 502 -24.05 -12.68 14.57
N GLY A 503 -25.06 -12.55 15.43
CA GLY A 503 -26.35 -11.94 15.13
C GLY A 503 -27.26 -12.78 14.22
N SER A 504 -26.83 -13.98 13.79
CA SER A 504 -27.59 -14.81 12.86
C SER A 504 -27.22 -16.29 12.96
N LYS A 505 -28.22 -17.18 12.91
CA LYS A 505 -28.00 -18.62 12.76
C LYS A 505 -27.30 -18.99 11.45
N ASN A 506 -27.40 -18.14 10.42
CA ASN A 506 -26.71 -18.35 9.14
C ASN A 506 -25.17 -18.24 9.29
N ARG A 507 -24.67 -17.81 10.44
CA ARG A 507 -23.24 -17.75 10.77
C ARG A 507 -22.73 -19.01 11.48
N ILE A 508 -23.55 -20.06 11.51
CA ILE A 508 -23.24 -21.32 12.17
C ILE A 508 -23.21 -22.42 11.10
N LEU A 509 -22.12 -23.17 11.04
CA LEU A 509 -22.00 -24.35 10.21
C LEU A 509 -21.88 -25.56 11.12
N GLU A 510 -22.87 -26.43 11.07
CA GLU A 510 -22.87 -27.71 11.77
C GLU A 510 -22.43 -28.80 10.80
N ILE A 511 -21.51 -29.65 11.23
CA ILE A 511 -20.98 -30.76 10.47
C ILE A 511 -21.07 -32.00 11.35
N ASP A 512 -21.81 -33.00 10.86
CA ASP A 512 -21.83 -34.33 11.43
C ASP A 512 -20.57 -35.09 10.99
N MET A 513 -19.68 -35.36 11.94
CA MET A 513 -18.41 -36.02 11.66
C MET A 513 -18.54 -37.52 11.40
N THR A 514 -19.71 -38.12 11.65
CA THR A 514 -20.00 -39.51 11.26
C THR A 514 -19.94 -39.70 9.74
N ALA A 515 -20.23 -38.66 8.96
CA ALA A 515 -20.11 -38.71 7.50
C ALA A 515 -18.64 -38.78 7.00
N TYR A 516 -17.66 -38.66 7.90
CA TYR A 516 -16.24 -38.58 7.59
C TYR A 516 -15.42 -39.72 8.23
N MET A 517 -16.05 -40.87 8.51
CA MET A 517 -15.40 -42.06 9.09
C MET A 517 -14.34 -42.70 8.19
N ASP A 518 -14.53 -42.68 6.87
CA ASP A 518 -13.74 -43.48 5.93
C ASP A 518 -12.47 -42.77 5.40
N GLY A 519 -12.22 -41.51 5.78
CA GLY A 519 -11.02 -40.73 5.44
C GLY A 519 -10.80 -40.39 3.95
N GLY A 520 -11.60 -40.97 3.05
CA GLY A 520 -11.47 -40.86 1.59
C GLY A 520 -12.19 -39.66 0.98
N TYR A 521 -13.06 -39.92 -0.01
CA TYR A 521 -13.78 -38.89 -0.78
C TYR A 521 -14.66 -37.95 0.07
N SER A 522 -15.03 -38.34 1.29
CA SER A 522 -15.78 -37.49 2.22
C SER A 522 -15.01 -36.20 2.55
N MET A 523 -13.67 -36.25 2.69
CA MET A 523 -12.86 -35.05 2.93
C MET A 523 -12.90 -34.04 1.77
N ASN A 524 -13.12 -34.52 0.54
CA ASN A 524 -13.31 -33.63 -0.62
C ASN A 524 -14.63 -32.87 -0.54
N ALA A 525 -15.67 -33.43 0.09
CA ALA A 525 -16.91 -32.68 0.35
C ALA A 525 -16.68 -31.55 1.37
N LEU A 526 -15.74 -31.73 2.30
CA LEU A 526 -15.42 -30.76 3.34
C LEU A 526 -14.58 -29.58 2.80
N PHE A 527 -13.48 -29.89 2.12
CA PHE A 527 -12.48 -28.90 1.68
C PHE A 527 -12.52 -28.58 0.19
N GLY A 528 -13.14 -29.42 -0.62
CA GLY A 528 -13.07 -29.41 -2.08
C GLY A 528 -12.10 -30.46 -2.60
N ALA A 529 -12.33 -30.92 -3.84
CA ALA A 529 -11.40 -31.85 -4.48
C ALA A 529 -10.09 -31.14 -4.87
N PRO A 530 -8.94 -31.85 -4.84
CA PRO A 530 -7.68 -31.29 -5.35
C PRO A 530 -7.80 -30.88 -6.82
N ASN A 531 -7.10 -29.81 -7.20
CA ASN A 531 -7.06 -29.33 -8.59
C ASN A 531 -6.66 -30.46 -9.56
N GLY A 532 -7.55 -30.80 -10.50
CA GLY A 532 -7.33 -31.86 -11.49
C GLY A 532 -8.09 -33.18 -11.22
N VAL A 533 -8.81 -33.29 -10.10
CA VAL A 533 -9.76 -34.39 -9.85
C VAL A 533 -11.15 -33.97 -10.30
N ILE A 534 -11.76 -34.71 -11.24
CA ILE A 534 -13.14 -34.49 -11.65
C ILE A 534 -14.05 -34.92 -10.49
N SER A 535 -14.54 -33.98 -9.69
CA SER A 535 -15.69 -34.19 -8.81
C SER A 535 -16.88 -33.40 -9.31
N SER A 536 -18.05 -34.04 -9.33
CA SER A 536 -19.31 -33.51 -9.83
C SER A 536 -19.74 -32.18 -9.16
N ASP A 537 -20.11 -31.20 -9.99
CA ASP A 537 -20.92 -29.99 -9.77
C ASP A 537 -20.56 -28.98 -8.67
N LYS A 538 -19.56 -29.24 -7.80
CA LYS A 538 -19.08 -28.25 -6.81
C LYS A 538 -17.57 -28.12 -6.81
N ASP A 539 -17.07 -27.00 -7.34
CA ASP A 539 -15.64 -26.66 -7.36
C ASP A 539 -15.05 -26.40 -5.95
N LYS A 540 -15.89 -26.28 -4.90
CA LYS A 540 -15.46 -25.91 -3.53
C LYS A 540 -16.19 -26.75 -2.47
N GLY A 541 -15.47 -27.17 -1.43
CA GLY A 541 -16.06 -27.88 -0.29
C GLY A 541 -16.90 -26.98 0.61
N ILE A 542 -17.74 -27.60 1.45
CA ILE A 542 -18.73 -26.89 2.29
C ILE A 542 -18.10 -25.86 3.25
N LEU A 543 -16.88 -26.11 3.76
CA LEU A 543 -16.17 -25.14 4.60
C LEU A 543 -15.76 -23.89 3.80
N CYS A 544 -15.24 -24.10 2.59
CA CYS A 544 -14.82 -23.02 1.71
C CYS A 544 -16.03 -22.18 1.28
N GLU A 545 -17.12 -22.83 0.84
CA GLU A 545 -18.38 -22.17 0.51
C GLU A 545 -18.92 -21.34 1.69
N PHE A 546 -18.82 -21.86 2.92
CA PHE A 546 -19.28 -21.16 4.11
C PHE A 546 -18.50 -19.86 4.35
N PHE A 547 -17.16 -19.91 4.39
CA PHE A 547 -16.36 -18.71 4.69
C PHE A 547 -16.33 -17.68 3.55
N GLU A 548 -16.52 -18.11 2.30
CA GLU A 548 -16.68 -17.19 1.17
C GLU A 548 -18.07 -16.55 1.10
N GLY A 549 -19.09 -17.26 1.58
CA GLY A 549 -20.47 -16.82 1.63
C GLY A 549 -20.91 -16.31 3.01
N ARG A 550 -21.83 -17.06 3.64
CA ARG A 550 -22.55 -16.63 4.86
C ARG A 550 -21.69 -16.52 6.12
N GLY A 551 -20.50 -17.12 6.14
CA GLY A 551 -19.49 -17.02 7.22
C GLY A 551 -18.45 -15.91 7.00
N LYS A 552 -18.61 -15.07 5.97
CA LYS A 552 -17.65 -14.00 5.65
C LYS A 552 -17.53 -12.95 6.75
N GLY A 553 -16.38 -12.87 7.42
CA GLY A 553 -16.16 -11.99 8.59
C GLY A 553 -16.33 -12.71 9.94
N GLY A 554 -16.48 -14.03 9.94
CA GLY A 554 -16.54 -14.87 11.14
C GLY A 554 -17.81 -15.70 11.25
N GLY A 555 -17.71 -16.79 12.00
CA GLY A 555 -18.81 -17.72 12.26
C GLY A 555 -18.40 -18.81 13.25
N VAL A 556 -19.35 -19.65 13.63
CA VAL A 556 -19.13 -20.82 14.50
C VAL A 556 -19.19 -22.09 13.67
N LEU A 557 -18.15 -22.92 13.80
CA LEU A 557 -18.13 -24.27 13.25
C LEU A 557 -18.42 -25.24 14.40
N ILE A 558 -19.45 -26.07 14.24
CA ILE A 558 -19.81 -27.12 15.19
C ILE A 558 -19.50 -28.45 14.53
N LEU A 559 -18.57 -29.20 15.12
CA LEU A 559 -18.20 -30.55 14.70
C LEU A 559 -18.82 -31.54 15.68
N ASN A 560 -19.96 -32.12 15.32
CA ASN A 560 -20.65 -33.11 16.15
C ASN A 560 -20.01 -34.49 15.97
N GLU A 561 -19.95 -35.25 17.06
CA GLU A 561 -19.44 -36.63 17.08
C GLU A 561 -18.03 -36.75 16.46
N VAL A 562 -17.16 -35.77 16.73
CA VAL A 562 -15.80 -35.68 16.16
C VAL A 562 -14.96 -36.92 16.44
N GLU A 563 -15.25 -37.64 17.52
CA GLU A 563 -14.62 -38.92 17.86
C GLU A 563 -14.90 -40.04 16.85
N LYS A 564 -15.93 -39.90 16.01
CA LYS A 564 -16.24 -40.83 14.92
C LYS A 564 -15.52 -40.47 13.63
N ALA A 565 -14.93 -39.29 13.51
CA ALA A 565 -14.18 -38.91 12.32
C ALA A 565 -12.96 -39.82 12.12
N HIS A 566 -12.54 -40.00 10.87
CA HIS A 566 -11.23 -40.57 10.58
C HIS A 566 -10.12 -39.67 11.18
N PRO A 567 -9.08 -40.24 11.82
CA PRO A 567 -7.89 -39.51 12.28
C PRO A 567 -7.12 -38.83 11.15
#